data_AF-A0A2S2QYX1-F1
#
_entry.id   AF-A0A2S2QYX1-F1
#
_cell.length_a   1.000
_cell.length_b   1.000
_cell.length_c   1.000
_cell.angle_alpha   90.00
_cell.angle_beta   90.00
_cell.angle_gamma   90.00
#
_symmetry.space_group_name_H-M   'P 1'
#
loop_
_entity.id
_entity.type
_entity.pdbx_description
1 polymer ?
#
loop_
_entity_poly.entity_id
_entity_poly.type
_entity_poly.pdbx_seq_one_letter_code
_entity_poly.pdbx_strand_id
1 'polypeptide(L)'
;SVTGFKLQNELVWEQKLLVTISNSHYTRNVMLPKFKKEFEDNGFPTIDVVVARASELLENTESKLLETYIETKSDPLVGTIEPSMYVGSFEWDSPSLLPPKDVRPYAKEIITNLIALHSEVQTIMPDLMYAVLSAIVITISEEMSRLMNCVTHFSDNGAMQARLDLMALTFTLSNYFTPNSKDFFCDATDAVPPFKTENDESYVMKCLEQFKTRMHLQLMCFLSPISNDVETSII
;
A
#
# COMPACT_ATOMS: atom_id res chain seq x y z
N SER A 1 -3.32 -35.91 34.02
CA SER A 1 -3.74 -34.51 33.80
C SER A 1 -2.95 -33.94 32.63
N VAL A 2 -3.49 -34.06 31.42
CA VAL A 2 -2.89 -33.48 30.21
C VAL A 2 -3.48 -32.09 30.04
N THR A 3 -2.70 -31.08 30.43
CA THR A 3 -3.04 -29.67 30.22
C THR A 3 -2.90 -29.34 28.74
N GLY A 4 -4.07 -29.25 28.09
CA GLY A 4 -4.41 -28.47 26.91
C GLY A 4 -3.28 -27.94 26.02
N PHE A 5 -3.07 -28.63 24.90
CA PHE A 5 -2.79 -27.95 23.64
C PHE A 5 -4.06 -27.18 23.24
N LYS A 6 -4.16 -25.92 23.64
CA LYS A 6 -5.08 -24.98 22.99
C LYS A 6 -4.58 -24.82 21.55
N LEU A 7 -5.37 -25.28 20.58
CA LEU A 7 -5.28 -24.85 19.19
C LEU A 7 -5.55 -23.33 19.15
N GLN A 8 -4.53 -22.51 19.41
CA GLN A 8 -4.57 -21.10 19.03
C GLN A 8 -4.10 -20.98 17.58
N ASN A 9 -5.02 -21.33 16.68
CA ASN A 9 -4.99 -20.89 15.29
C ASN A 9 -6.20 -19.96 15.08
N GLU A 10 -6.44 -19.05 16.03
CA GLU A 10 -7.39 -17.98 15.80
C GLU A 10 -6.74 -17.00 14.83
N LEU A 11 -7.27 -16.97 13.60
CA LEU A 11 -6.93 -15.94 12.64
C LEU A 11 -7.03 -14.56 13.30
N VAL A 12 -6.03 -13.72 13.06
CA VAL A 12 -6.07 -12.33 13.53
C VAL A 12 -7.20 -11.62 12.78
N TRP A 13 -7.74 -10.54 13.36
CA TRP A 13 -8.92 -9.85 12.84
C TRP A 13 -8.81 -9.49 11.35
N GLU A 14 -7.64 -9.00 10.92
CA GLU A 14 -7.34 -8.60 9.56
C GLU A 14 -7.41 -9.79 8.58
N GLN A 15 -6.91 -10.95 9.01
CA GLN A 15 -7.01 -12.18 8.22
C GLN A 15 -8.45 -12.66 8.11
N LYS A 16 -9.26 -12.49 9.16
CA LYS A 16 -10.70 -12.80 9.12
C LYS A 16 -11.43 -11.90 8.12
N LEU A 17 -11.06 -10.62 8.01
CA LEU A 17 -11.61 -9.72 7.00
C LEU A 17 -11.31 -10.24 5.58
N LEU A 18 -10.03 -10.50 5.27
CA LEU A 18 -9.62 -10.99 3.95
C LEU A 18 -10.28 -12.34 3.58
N VAL A 19 -10.34 -13.28 4.52
CA VAL A 19 -11.01 -14.58 4.31
C VAL A 19 -12.50 -14.38 4.05
N THR A 20 -13.15 -13.45 4.76
CA THR A 20 -14.58 -13.17 4.55
C THR A 20 -14.82 -12.54 3.18
N ILE A 21 -13.96 -11.60 2.75
CA ILE A 21 -14.03 -11.02 1.39
C ILE A 21 -13.85 -12.12 0.34
N SER A 22 -12.83 -12.97 0.47
CA SER A 22 -12.57 -14.08 -0.44
C SER A 22 -13.75 -15.05 -0.55
N ASN A 23 -14.37 -15.40 0.59
CA ASN A 23 -15.53 -16.28 0.63
C ASN A 23 -16.78 -15.63 -0.01
N SER A 24 -17.02 -14.34 0.25
CA SER A 24 -18.11 -13.59 -0.38
C SER A 24 -17.93 -13.55 -1.90
N HIS A 25 -16.71 -13.27 -2.36
CA HIS A 25 -16.36 -13.21 -3.76
C HIS A 25 -16.57 -14.57 -4.45
N TYR A 26 -16.09 -15.66 -3.84
CA TYR A 26 -16.32 -17.02 -4.32
C TYR A 26 -17.82 -17.36 -4.35
N THR A 27 -18.56 -16.97 -3.32
CA THR A 27 -19.99 -17.22 -3.26
C THR A 27 -20.72 -16.52 -4.40
N ARG A 28 -20.40 -15.23 -4.63
CA ARG A 28 -20.99 -14.42 -5.69
C ARG A 28 -20.70 -14.97 -7.08
N ASN A 29 -19.43 -15.29 -7.36
CA ASN A 29 -18.98 -15.60 -8.72
C ASN A 29 -19.03 -17.09 -9.07
N VAL A 30 -19.10 -17.98 -8.07
CA VAL A 30 -19.10 -19.44 -8.30
C VAL A 30 -20.35 -20.10 -7.76
N MET A 31 -20.74 -19.84 -6.50
CA MET A 31 -21.83 -20.58 -5.87
C MET A 31 -23.21 -20.11 -6.35
N LEU A 32 -23.45 -18.81 -6.44
CA LEU A 32 -24.75 -18.30 -6.90
C LEU A 32 -25.07 -18.74 -8.34
N PRO A 33 -24.14 -18.70 -9.33
CA PRO A 33 -24.40 -19.24 -10.65
C PRO A 33 -24.66 -20.75 -10.65
N LYS A 34 -23.95 -21.52 -9.81
CA LYS A 34 -24.17 -22.97 -9.66
C LYS A 34 -25.58 -23.26 -9.12
N PHE A 35 -26.04 -22.51 -8.11
CA PHE A 35 -27.39 -22.67 -7.59
C PHE A 35 -28.45 -22.34 -8.62
N LYS A 36 -28.26 -21.26 -9.38
CA LYS A 36 -29.17 -20.92 -10.48
C LYS A 36 -29.30 -22.08 -11.46
N LYS A 37 -28.17 -22.63 -11.91
CA LYS A 37 -28.15 -23.75 -12.84
C LYS A 37 -28.84 -25.00 -12.28
N GLU A 38 -28.58 -25.35 -11.02
CA GLU A 38 -29.19 -26.53 -10.40
C GLU A 38 -30.72 -26.41 -10.30
N PHE A 39 -31.24 -25.20 -10.04
CA PHE A 39 -32.69 -24.96 -10.04
C PHE A 39 -33.29 -25.15 -11.44
N GLU A 40 -32.63 -24.62 -12.48
CA GLU A 40 -33.06 -24.76 -13.88
C GLU A 40 -33.03 -26.24 -14.31
N ASP A 41 -31.95 -26.96 -14.02
CA ASP A 41 -31.75 -28.36 -14.43
C ASP A 41 -32.78 -29.32 -13.78
N ASN A 42 -33.29 -28.98 -12.59
CA ASN A 42 -34.31 -29.76 -11.87
C ASN A 42 -35.75 -29.28 -12.13
N GLY A 43 -35.95 -28.32 -13.04
CA GLY A 43 -37.28 -27.83 -13.43
C GLY A 43 -37.96 -26.95 -12.38
N PHE A 44 -37.21 -26.35 -11.46
CA PHE A 44 -37.72 -25.35 -10.52
C PHE A 44 -37.88 -23.97 -11.19
N PRO A 45 -38.68 -23.05 -10.61
CA PRO A 45 -38.76 -21.67 -11.10
C PRO A 45 -37.40 -20.97 -11.08
N THR A 46 -37.19 -20.03 -12.01
CA THR A 46 -35.97 -19.21 -12.02
C THR A 46 -35.81 -18.43 -10.73
N ILE A 47 -34.57 -18.34 -10.26
CA ILE A 47 -34.16 -17.59 -9.07
C ILE A 47 -33.36 -16.33 -9.41
N ASP A 48 -33.46 -15.83 -10.65
CA ASP A 48 -32.70 -14.67 -11.14
C ASP A 48 -32.73 -13.46 -10.20
N VAL A 49 -33.92 -13.08 -9.73
CA VAL A 49 -34.10 -11.94 -8.83
C VAL A 49 -33.41 -12.17 -7.48
N VAL A 50 -33.46 -13.40 -6.98
CA VAL A 50 -32.84 -13.79 -5.70
C VAL A 50 -31.32 -13.78 -5.84
N VAL A 51 -30.80 -14.34 -6.92
CA VAL A 51 -29.36 -14.35 -7.23
C VAL A 51 -28.84 -12.93 -7.41
N ALA A 52 -29.53 -12.09 -8.19
CA ALA A 52 -29.14 -10.70 -8.38
C ALA A 52 -29.09 -9.94 -7.04
N ARG A 53 -30.12 -10.09 -6.19
CA ARG A 53 -30.16 -9.45 -4.89
C ARG A 53 -29.08 -9.97 -3.94
N ALA A 54 -28.81 -11.27 -3.95
CA ALA A 54 -27.74 -11.87 -3.14
C ALA A 54 -26.36 -11.38 -3.58
N SER A 55 -26.11 -11.31 -4.89
CA SER A 55 -24.86 -10.77 -5.44
C SER A 55 -24.62 -9.33 -5.00
N GLU A 56 -25.64 -8.47 -5.10
CA GLU A 56 -25.58 -7.07 -4.68
C GLU A 56 -25.26 -6.94 -3.17
N LEU A 57 -25.88 -7.76 -2.32
CA LEU A 57 -25.62 -7.74 -0.88
C LEU A 57 -24.21 -8.22 -0.53
N LEU A 58 -23.70 -9.25 -1.23
CA LEU A 58 -22.35 -9.76 -1.05
C LEU A 58 -21.32 -8.73 -1.50
N GLU A 59 -21.52 -8.10 -2.66
CA GLU A 59 -20.66 -7.03 -3.17
C GLU A 59 -20.59 -5.84 -2.21
N ASN A 60 -21.74 -5.35 -1.73
CA ASN A 60 -21.77 -4.29 -0.71
C ASN A 60 -21.05 -4.68 0.59
N THR A 61 -21.08 -5.96 0.95
CA THR A 61 -20.38 -6.47 2.13
C THR A 61 -18.87 -6.54 1.89
N GLU A 62 -18.46 -7.03 0.72
CA GLU A 62 -17.05 -7.05 0.29
C GLU A 62 -16.43 -5.65 0.32
N SER A 63 -17.10 -4.66 -0.27
CA SER A 63 -16.59 -3.28 -0.31
C SER A 63 -16.37 -2.70 1.09
N LYS A 64 -17.32 -2.89 2.01
CA LYS A 64 -17.20 -2.40 3.39
C LYS A 64 -16.09 -3.11 4.16
N LEU A 65 -15.97 -4.42 3.99
CA LEU A 65 -14.91 -5.20 4.64
C LEU A 65 -13.53 -4.82 4.09
N LEU A 66 -13.44 -4.52 2.80
CA LEU A 66 -12.21 -4.06 2.16
C LEU A 66 -11.80 -2.68 2.68
N GLU A 67 -12.74 -1.74 2.76
CA GLU A 67 -12.52 -0.41 3.36
C GLU A 67 -12.02 -0.55 4.80
N THR A 68 -12.71 -1.33 5.63
CA THR A 68 -12.30 -1.59 7.02
C THR A 68 -10.89 -2.23 7.10
N TYR A 69 -10.59 -3.17 6.21
CA TYR A 69 -9.27 -3.81 6.15
C TYR A 69 -8.17 -2.78 5.80
N ILE A 70 -8.42 -1.94 4.81
CA ILE A 70 -7.50 -0.89 4.37
C ILE A 70 -7.24 0.08 5.53
N GLU A 71 -8.28 0.62 6.17
CA GLU A 71 -8.17 1.53 7.32
C GLU A 71 -7.35 0.92 8.46
N THR A 72 -7.65 -0.34 8.80
CA THR A 72 -6.95 -1.07 9.88
C THR A 72 -5.44 -1.19 9.60
N LYS A 73 -5.04 -1.26 8.32
CA LYS A 73 -3.63 -1.34 7.92
C LYS A 73 -2.99 0.02 7.67
N SER A 74 -3.73 0.99 7.12
CA SER A 74 -3.22 2.30 6.76
C SER A 74 -2.98 3.19 7.96
N ASP A 75 -3.92 3.24 8.90
CA ASP A 75 -3.90 4.24 9.97
C ASP A 75 -2.68 4.11 10.88
N PRO A 76 -2.31 2.89 11.35
CA PRO A 76 -1.08 2.73 12.12
C PRO A 76 0.17 3.01 11.29
N LEU A 77 0.18 2.64 10.01
CA LEU A 77 1.31 2.88 9.12
C LEU A 77 1.55 4.39 8.99
N VAL A 78 0.54 5.15 8.60
CA VAL A 78 0.59 6.61 8.44
C VAL A 78 0.95 7.28 9.76
N GLY A 79 0.33 6.86 10.86
CA GLY A 79 0.59 7.41 12.20
C GLY A 79 2.02 7.23 12.70
N THR A 80 2.81 6.33 12.11
CA THR A 80 4.24 6.15 12.44
C THR A 80 5.20 6.96 11.57
N ILE A 81 4.75 7.47 10.41
CA ILE A 81 5.62 8.16 9.45
C ILE A 81 6.25 9.40 10.07
N GLU A 82 5.44 10.31 10.62
CA GLU A 82 5.93 11.57 11.19
C GLU A 82 6.88 11.33 12.38
N PRO A 83 6.54 10.52 13.40
CA PRO A 83 7.49 10.18 14.45
C PRO A 83 8.80 9.59 13.91
N SER A 84 8.73 8.61 13.00
CA SER A 84 9.91 7.98 12.40
C SER A 84 10.76 8.95 11.58
N MET A 85 10.13 9.91 10.91
CA MET A 85 10.80 10.95 10.13
C MET A 85 11.66 11.87 10.99
N TYR A 86 11.25 12.16 12.22
CA TYR A 86 11.96 13.06 13.14
C TYR A 86 12.76 12.34 14.24
N VAL A 87 12.90 11.00 14.16
CA VAL A 87 13.71 10.21 15.10
C VAL A 87 15.11 10.79 15.25
N GLY A 88 15.55 10.91 16.52
CA GLY A 88 16.86 11.43 16.87
C GLY A 88 16.99 12.95 16.79
N SER A 89 15.87 13.69 16.89
CA SER A 89 15.84 15.16 16.77
C SER A 89 16.41 15.64 15.44
N PHE A 90 16.04 14.94 14.37
CA PHE A 90 16.46 15.32 13.02
C PHE A 90 15.75 16.60 12.57
N GLU A 91 16.49 17.50 11.94
CA GLU A 91 16.00 18.78 11.44
C GLU A 91 16.43 18.96 9.99
N TRP A 92 15.47 19.24 9.09
CA TRP A 92 15.71 19.40 7.65
C TRP A 92 16.56 20.63 7.31
N ASP A 93 16.48 21.68 8.14
CA ASP A 93 17.20 22.94 8.01
C ASP A 93 18.55 22.98 8.75
N SER A 94 18.93 21.90 9.45
CA SER A 94 20.15 21.90 10.24
C SER A 94 21.39 22.18 9.38
N PRO A 95 22.20 23.19 9.71
CA PRO A 95 23.42 23.51 8.97
C PRO A 95 24.53 22.45 9.19
N SER A 96 24.37 21.62 10.22
CA SER A 96 25.31 20.54 10.55
C SER A 96 24.98 19.22 9.84
N LEU A 97 23.90 19.19 9.05
CA LEU A 97 23.47 17.98 8.37
C LEU A 97 24.52 17.56 7.34
N LEU A 98 24.94 16.30 7.40
CA LEU A 98 25.89 15.73 6.45
C LEU A 98 25.21 15.41 5.12
N PRO A 99 25.96 15.36 4.00
CA PRO A 99 25.42 14.92 2.71
C PRO A 99 24.73 13.55 2.81
N PRO A 100 23.63 13.33 2.08
CA PRO A 100 22.87 12.09 2.16
C PRO A 100 23.71 10.91 1.69
N LYS A 101 23.76 9.84 2.51
CA LYS A 101 24.51 8.62 2.18
C LYS A 101 23.62 7.46 1.73
N ASP A 102 22.36 7.50 2.14
CA ASP A 102 21.37 6.46 1.90
C ASP A 102 19.98 7.07 2.19
N VAL A 103 18.94 6.36 1.74
CA VAL A 103 17.55 6.67 2.09
C VAL A 103 17.37 6.52 3.60
N ARG A 104 16.65 7.48 4.20
CA ARG A 104 16.43 7.54 5.65
C ARG A 104 15.59 6.35 6.15
N PRO A 105 15.75 5.96 7.43
CA PRO A 105 15.05 4.80 8.00
C PRO A 105 13.53 4.83 7.86
N TYR A 106 12.88 6.00 8.01
CA TYR A 106 11.41 6.10 7.93
C TYR A 106 10.86 5.64 6.57
N ALA A 107 11.52 6.01 5.46
CA ALA A 107 11.10 5.57 4.13
C ALA A 107 11.30 4.05 3.94
N LYS A 108 12.38 3.49 4.52
CA LYS A 108 12.62 2.04 4.52
C LYS A 108 11.61 1.28 5.39
N GLU A 109 11.18 1.88 6.48
CA GLU A 109 10.15 1.36 7.37
C GLU A 109 8.78 1.31 6.65
N ILE A 110 8.40 2.37 5.95
CA ILE A 110 7.22 2.38 5.07
C ILE A 110 7.26 1.19 4.10
N ILE A 111 8.36 1.04 3.36
CA ILE A 111 8.54 -0.06 2.40
C ILE A 111 8.45 -1.42 3.09
N THR A 112 9.05 -1.58 4.27
CA THR A 112 9.03 -2.84 5.02
C THR A 112 7.63 -3.20 5.51
N ASN A 113 6.86 -2.21 5.99
CA ASN A 113 5.47 -2.40 6.39
C ASN A 113 4.59 -2.81 5.20
N LEU A 114 4.80 -2.21 4.03
CA LEU A 114 4.12 -2.60 2.81
C LEU A 114 4.50 -4.01 2.33
N ILE A 115 5.72 -4.49 2.59
CA ILE A 115 6.10 -5.87 2.27
C ILE A 115 5.35 -6.86 3.16
N ALA A 116 5.21 -6.56 4.44
CA ALA A 116 4.42 -7.38 5.35
C ALA A 116 2.95 -7.45 4.93
N LEU A 117 2.37 -6.31 4.55
CA LEU A 117 1.03 -6.23 3.96
C LEU A 117 0.93 -7.04 2.66
N HIS A 118 1.86 -6.86 1.73
CA HIS A 118 1.89 -7.61 0.47
C HIS A 118 1.94 -9.11 0.74
N SER A 119 2.79 -9.58 1.66
CA SER A 119 2.83 -11.01 2.03
C SER A 119 1.48 -11.54 2.51
N GLU A 120 0.75 -10.75 3.30
CA GLU A 120 -0.55 -11.14 3.86
C GLU A 120 -1.61 -11.25 2.76
N VAL A 121 -1.76 -10.22 1.93
CA VAL A 121 -2.76 -10.19 0.85
C VAL A 121 -2.45 -11.24 -0.22
N GLN A 122 -1.18 -11.40 -0.61
CA GLN A 122 -0.74 -12.39 -1.59
C GLN A 122 -1.05 -13.83 -1.15
N THR A 123 -1.12 -14.09 0.15
CA THR A 123 -1.39 -15.44 0.67
C THR A 123 -2.88 -15.78 0.64
N ILE A 124 -3.76 -14.79 0.79
CA ILE A 124 -5.20 -15.01 0.98
C ILE A 124 -6.01 -14.67 -0.27
N MET A 125 -5.77 -13.50 -0.88
CA MET A 125 -6.54 -13.01 -2.02
C MET A 125 -5.66 -12.11 -2.93
N PRO A 126 -4.81 -12.71 -3.79
CA PRO A 126 -3.90 -11.98 -4.67
C PRO A 126 -4.60 -10.94 -5.55
N ASP A 127 -5.83 -11.20 -5.98
CA ASP A 127 -6.59 -10.33 -6.87
C ASP A 127 -6.91 -8.95 -6.24
N LEU A 128 -6.85 -8.84 -4.90
CA LEU A 128 -7.05 -7.59 -4.18
C LEU A 128 -5.77 -6.76 -4.02
N MET A 129 -4.61 -7.28 -4.42
CA MET A 129 -3.31 -6.64 -4.17
C MET A 129 -3.27 -5.20 -4.66
N TYR A 130 -3.67 -4.99 -5.91
CA TYR A 130 -3.67 -3.65 -6.51
C TYR A 130 -4.61 -2.70 -5.78
N ALA A 131 -5.85 -3.13 -5.49
CA ALA A 131 -6.83 -2.29 -4.81
C ALA A 131 -6.35 -1.86 -3.41
N VAL A 132 -5.81 -2.82 -2.63
CA VAL A 132 -5.30 -2.56 -1.28
C VAL A 132 -4.08 -1.64 -1.31
N LEU A 133 -3.05 -2.00 -2.09
CA LEU A 133 -1.82 -1.22 -2.12
C LEU A 133 -2.03 0.17 -2.70
N SER A 134 -2.85 0.32 -3.76
CA SER A 134 -3.11 1.65 -4.34
C SER A 134 -3.80 2.58 -3.35
N ALA A 135 -4.77 2.08 -2.57
CA ALA A 135 -5.44 2.87 -1.54
C ALA A 135 -4.47 3.31 -0.43
N ILE A 136 -3.59 2.42 0.02
CA ILE A 136 -2.60 2.73 1.06
C ILE A 136 -1.50 3.64 0.52
N VAL A 137 -1.13 3.52 -0.76
CA VAL A 137 -0.17 4.43 -1.40
C VAL A 137 -0.74 5.85 -1.49
N ILE A 138 -2.05 6.03 -1.69
CA ILE A 138 -2.70 7.35 -1.59
C ILE A 138 -2.47 7.94 -0.20
N THR A 139 -2.79 7.22 0.88
CA THR A 139 -2.67 7.76 2.24
C THR A 139 -1.22 8.06 2.63
N ILE A 140 -0.28 7.22 2.20
CA ILE A 140 1.16 7.48 2.37
C ILE A 140 1.57 8.75 1.59
N SER A 141 1.15 8.87 0.33
CA SER A 141 1.52 10.02 -0.51
C SER A 141 0.94 11.33 0.04
N GLU A 142 -0.29 11.32 0.53
CA GLU A 142 -0.96 12.45 1.17
C GLU A 142 -0.19 12.88 2.42
N GLU A 143 0.19 11.91 3.27
CA GLU A 143 0.97 12.20 4.48
C GLU A 143 2.37 12.74 4.14
N MET A 144 3.04 12.18 3.13
CA MET A 144 4.33 12.70 2.66
C MET A 144 4.19 14.13 2.13
N SER A 145 3.12 14.44 1.40
CA SER A 145 2.82 15.79 0.93
C SER A 145 2.60 16.75 2.10
N ARG A 146 1.76 16.37 3.07
CA ARG A 146 1.52 17.16 4.29
C ARG A 146 2.82 17.45 5.02
N LEU A 147 3.63 16.42 5.28
CA LEU A 147 4.87 16.54 6.03
C LEU A 147 5.90 17.42 5.34
N MET A 148 6.09 17.27 4.02
CA MET A 148 7.03 18.10 3.26
C MET A 148 6.57 19.56 3.19
N ASN A 149 5.26 19.80 3.03
CA ASN A 149 4.70 21.16 3.06
C ASN A 149 4.76 21.83 4.44
N CYS A 150 4.85 21.05 5.53
CA CYS A 150 5.06 21.58 6.88
C CYS A 150 6.52 21.99 7.16
N VAL A 151 7.49 21.57 6.35
CA VAL A 151 8.89 21.97 6.52
C VAL A 151 9.08 23.41 6.05
N THR A 152 9.45 24.31 6.98
CA THR A 152 9.59 25.74 6.68
C THR A 152 10.84 26.07 5.88
N HIS A 153 11.95 25.38 6.18
CA HIS A 153 13.25 25.60 5.56
C HIS A 153 13.97 24.27 5.35
N PHE A 154 14.81 24.23 4.31
CA PHE A 154 15.72 23.14 4.06
C PHE A 154 17.14 23.68 3.98
N SER A 155 18.07 22.97 4.60
CA SER A 155 19.49 23.10 4.26
C SER A 155 19.74 22.43 2.91
N ASP A 156 20.89 22.69 2.29
CA ASP A 156 21.24 22.09 0.99
C ASP A 156 21.23 20.56 1.07
N ASN A 157 21.88 20.02 2.11
CA ASN A 157 21.91 18.58 2.36
C ASN A 157 20.54 18.04 2.77
N GLY A 158 19.70 18.85 3.44
CA GLY A 158 18.33 18.49 3.81
C GLY A 158 17.43 18.34 2.59
N ALA A 159 17.51 19.28 1.65
CA ALA A 159 16.78 19.20 0.39
C ALA A 159 17.23 18.00 -0.45
N MET A 160 18.55 17.74 -0.51
CA MET A 160 19.09 16.55 -1.18
C MET A 160 18.59 15.25 -0.54
N GLN A 161 18.55 15.17 0.79
CA GLN A 161 18.03 14.00 1.52
C GLN A 161 16.53 13.80 1.30
N ALA A 162 15.73 14.87 1.38
CA ALA A 162 14.28 14.80 1.16
C ALA A 162 13.96 14.34 -0.26
N ARG A 163 14.67 14.87 -1.28
CA ARG A 163 14.54 14.40 -2.66
C ARG A 163 14.94 12.93 -2.81
N LEU A 164 16.05 12.51 -2.20
CA LEU A 164 16.47 11.10 -2.22
C LEU A 164 15.38 10.18 -1.66
N ASP A 165 14.81 10.53 -0.51
CA ASP A 165 13.78 9.72 0.15
C ASP A 165 12.49 9.66 -0.67
N LEU A 166 12.01 10.81 -1.18
CA LEU A 166 10.83 10.88 -2.04
C LEU A 166 11.04 10.08 -3.32
N MET A 167 12.18 10.23 -4.00
CA MET A 167 12.50 9.47 -5.21
C MET A 167 12.54 7.96 -4.96
N ALA A 168 13.03 7.53 -3.79
CA ALA A 168 13.04 6.13 -3.41
C ALA A 168 11.61 5.58 -3.21
N LEU A 169 10.74 6.32 -2.52
CA LEU A 169 9.33 5.95 -2.35
C LEU A 169 8.59 5.95 -3.69
N THR A 170 8.73 7.01 -4.48
CA THR A 170 8.10 7.13 -5.80
C THR A 170 8.53 6.01 -6.73
N PHE A 171 9.82 5.67 -6.77
CA PHE A 171 10.32 4.54 -7.54
C PHE A 171 9.74 3.21 -7.06
N THR A 172 9.69 3.00 -5.74
CA THR A 172 9.22 1.73 -5.16
C THR A 172 7.74 1.49 -5.41
N LEU A 173 6.94 2.56 -5.36
CA LEU A 173 5.47 2.49 -5.34
C LEU A 173 4.83 2.79 -6.71
N SER A 174 5.62 3.04 -7.75
CA SER A 174 5.13 3.54 -9.05
C SER A 174 4.07 2.67 -9.70
N ASN A 175 4.11 1.35 -9.50
CA ASN A 175 3.13 0.41 -10.07
C ASN A 175 1.74 0.52 -9.42
N TYR A 176 1.64 1.13 -8.25
CA TYR A 176 0.40 1.31 -7.48
C TYR A 176 -0.06 2.77 -7.46
N PHE A 177 0.45 3.58 -8.40
CA PHE A 177 0.06 4.97 -8.49
C PHE A 177 -1.34 5.11 -9.10
N THR A 178 -2.17 5.86 -8.40
CA THR A 178 -3.39 6.48 -8.92
C THR A 178 -3.10 7.94 -9.30
N PRO A 179 -4.00 8.62 -10.03
CA PRO A 179 -3.88 10.05 -10.26
C PRO A 179 -3.68 10.83 -8.96
N ASN A 180 -4.49 10.55 -7.93
CA ASN A 180 -4.41 11.22 -6.63
C ASN A 180 -3.04 11.01 -5.96
N SER A 181 -2.56 9.76 -5.88
CA SER A 181 -1.28 9.50 -5.21
C SER A 181 -0.10 10.12 -5.96
N LYS A 182 -0.19 10.16 -7.29
CA LYS A 182 0.81 10.81 -8.13
C LYS A 182 0.83 12.31 -7.87
N ASP A 183 -0.33 12.95 -7.81
CA ASP A 183 -0.45 14.39 -7.52
C ASP A 183 0.13 14.72 -6.14
N PHE A 184 -0.19 13.95 -5.10
CA PHE A 184 0.40 14.16 -3.78
C PHE A 184 1.93 13.99 -3.74
N PHE A 185 2.49 13.00 -4.45
CA PHE A 185 3.95 12.87 -4.55
C PHE A 185 4.60 14.01 -5.34
N CYS A 186 3.93 14.53 -6.38
CA CYS A 186 4.36 15.73 -7.08
C CYS A 186 4.38 16.92 -6.12
N ASP A 187 3.28 17.16 -5.40
CA ASP A 187 3.17 18.24 -4.41
C ASP A 187 4.24 18.14 -3.32
N ALA A 188 4.50 16.92 -2.81
CA ALA A 188 5.56 16.66 -1.84
C ALA A 188 6.96 17.00 -2.41
N THR A 189 7.18 16.71 -3.70
CA THR A 189 8.45 16.98 -4.39
C THR A 189 8.64 18.47 -4.69
N ASP A 190 7.55 19.18 -4.98
CA ASP A 190 7.53 20.60 -5.27
C ASP A 190 7.71 21.45 -3.99
N ALA A 191 7.29 20.93 -2.84
CA ALA A 191 7.56 21.54 -1.53
C ALA A 191 9.06 21.55 -1.18
N VAL A 192 9.87 20.65 -1.75
CA VAL A 192 11.31 20.58 -1.49
C VAL A 192 12.08 21.46 -2.48
N PRO A 193 13.04 22.30 -2.06
CA PRO A 193 13.84 23.10 -2.99
C PRO A 193 14.53 22.26 -4.08
N PRO A 194 14.63 22.75 -5.32
CA PRO A 194 15.32 22.04 -6.40
C PRO A 194 16.82 21.91 -6.12
N PHE A 195 17.49 21.00 -6.84
CA PHE A 195 18.95 20.85 -6.75
C PHE A 195 19.64 22.16 -7.15
N LYS A 196 20.66 22.57 -6.39
CA LYS A 196 21.44 23.77 -6.69
C LYS A 196 22.38 23.56 -7.87
N THR A 197 22.94 22.36 -8.00
CA THR A 197 23.91 22.02 -9.05
C THR A 197 23.61 20.65 -9.64
N GLU A 198 24.03 20.43 -10.90
CA GLU A 198 23.96 19.13 -11.56
C GLU A 198 24.78 18.05 -10.83
N ASN A 199 25.84 18.46 -10.12
CA ASN A 199 26.66 17.54 -9.32
C ASN A 199 25.87 16.99 -8.12
N ASP A 200 25.02 17.81 -7.50
CA ASP A 200 24.18 17.39 -6.38
C ASP A 200 23.10 16.39 -6.84
N GLU A 201 22.48 16.66 -7.99
CA GLU A 201 21.53 15.75 -8.63
C GLU A 201 22.19 14.40 -8.96
N SER A 202 23.35 14.43 -9.63
CA SER A 202 24.12 13.23 -9.97
C SER A 202 24.54 12.44 -8.72
N TYR A 203 24.90 13.13 -7.64
CA TYR A 203 25.22 12.51 -6.36
C TYR A 203 24.02 11.81 -5.72
N VAL A 204 22.86 12.47 -5.70
CA VAL A 204 21.61 11.89 -5.18
C VAL A 204 21.17 10.69 -6.01
N MET A 205 21.25 10.78 -7.35
CA MET A 205 20.97 9.65 -8.23
C MET A 205 21.88 8.45 -7.96
N LYS A 206 23.17 8.68 -7.69
CA LYS A 206 24.09 7.60 -7.29
C LYS A 206 23.69 6.96 -5.96
N CYS A 207 23.20 7.75 -5.00
CA CYS A 207 22.69 7.22 -3.73
C CYS A 207 21.41 6.39 -3.93
N LEU A 208 20.53 6.84 -4.82
CA LEU A 208 19.32 6.10 -5.20
C LEU A 208 19.65 4.74 -5.83
N GLU A 209 20.63 4.68 -6.74
CA GLU A 209 21.06 3.40 -7.33
C GLU A 209 21.67 2.44 -6.30
N GLN A 210 22.41 2.98 -5.31
CA GLN A 210 22.91 2.16 -4.20
C GLN A 210 21.76 1.62 -3.33
N PHE A 211 20.75 2.45 -3.06
CA PHE A 211 19.53 2.03 -2.38
C PHE A 211 18.84 0.88 -3.14
N LYS A 212 18.61 1.04 -4.45
CA LYS A 212 18.00 0.02 -5.31
C LYS A 212 18.78 -1.29 -5.28
N THR A 213 20.11 -1.22 -5.31
CA THR A 213 20.98 -2.40 -5.25
C THR A 213 20.87 -3.10 -3.89
N ARG A 214 20.90 -2.35 -2.79
CA ARG A 214 20.87 -2.90 -1.42
C ARG A 214 19.51 -3.49 -1.05
N MET A 215 18.44 -2.87 -1.53
CA MET A 215 17.06 -3.29 -1.25
C MET A 215 16.44 -4.09 -2.42
N HIS A 216 17.25 -4.59 -3.35
CA HIS A 216 16.77 -5.24 -4.56
C HIS A 216 15.67 -6.28 -4.30
N LEU A 217 15.89 -7.20 -3.36
CA LEU A 217 14.92 -8.26 -3.04
C LEU A 217 13.61 -7.70 -2.49
N GLN A 218 13.69 -6.69 -1.61
CA GLN A 218 12.54 -6.01 -1.02
C GLN A 218 11.71 -5.29 -2.09
N LEU A 219 12.38 -4.62 -3.03
CA LEU A 219 11.74 -3.85 -4.09
C LEU A 219 11.04 -4.75 -5.12
N MET A 220 11.51 -5.98 -5.32
CA MET A 220 10.85 -6.93 -6.23
C MET A 220 9.38 -7.22 -5.88
N CYS A 221 8.97 -7.07 -4.61
CA CYS A 221 7.57 -7.22 -4.22
C CYS A 221 6.64 -6.20 -4.92
N PHE A 222 7.15 -5.03 -5.30
CA PHE A 222 6.33 -3.95 -5.86
C PHE A 222 6.57 -3.72 -7.34
N LEU A 223 7.73 -4.13 -7.86
CA LEU A 223 8.16 -3.84 -9.22
C LEU A 223 7.71 -4.90 -10.25
N SER A 224 7.17 -6.04 -9.82
CA SER A 224 6.56 -7.01 -10.73
C SER A 224 5.38 -6.37 -11.47
N PRO A 225 5.24 -6.59 -12.79
CA PRO A 225 4.08 -6.11 -13.53
C PRO A 225 2.82 -6.72 -12.91
N ILE A 226 1.86 -5.88 -12.55
CA ILE A 226 0.54 -6.36 -12.16
C ILE A 226 -0.07 -7.06 -13.37
N SER A 227 -0.43 -8.34 -13.23
CA SER A 227 -1.15 -9.05 -14.28
C SER A 227 -2.50 -8.38 -14.48
N ASN A 228 -2.65 -7.64 -15.57
CA ASN A 228 -3.88 -6.93 -15.97
C ASN A 228 -5.05 -7.87 -16.36
N ASP A 229 -5.15 -9.06 -15.78
CA ASP A 229 -6.26 -9.98 -16.03
C ASP A 229 -7.50 -9.68 -15.16
N VAL A 230 -7.45 -8.64 -14.34
CA VAL A 230 -8.64 -8.10 -13.65
C VAL A 230 -9.11 -6.87 -14.42
N GLU A 231 -9.86 -7.12 -15.51
CA GLU A 231 -10.73 -6.12 -16.12
C GLU A 231 -11.53 -5.39 -15.03
N THR A 232 -11.21 -4.12 -14.85
CA THR A 232 -12.08 -2.98 -14.53
C THR A 232 -13.53 -3.32 -14.14
N SER A 233 -13.70 -4.04 -13.03
CA SER A 233 -15.02 -4.35 -12.45
C SER A 233 -15.10 -3.97 -10.96
N ILE A 234 -14.12 -3.20 -10.45
CA ILE A 234 -14.10 -2.71 -9.06
C ILE A 234 -14.03 -1.17 -9.00
N ILE A 235 -14.51 -0.48 -10.03
CA ILE A 235 -14.90 0.93 -9.92
C ILE A 235 -16.26 1.12 -10.58
#